data_AF-A0A9X4XHD8-F1
#
_entry.id   AF-A0A9X4XHD8-F1
#
_cell.length_a   1.000
_cell.length_b   1.000
_cell.length_c   1.000
_cell.angle_alpha   90.00
_cell.angle_beta   90.00
_cell.angle_gamma   90.00
#
_symmetry.space_group_name_H-M   'P 1'
#
loop_
_entity.id
_entity.type
_entity.pdbx_description
1 polymer ?
#
loop_
_entity_poly.entity_id
_entity_poly.type
_entity_poly.pdbx_seq_one_letter_code
_entity_poly.pdbx_strand_id
1 'polypeptide(L)'
;MLKKQAVWIAGMIVGILLVTLGFFMQDEAVKTISGILIGIGSGLFGLSVAQLYMISYEHKNPEIVKQNEIEFKDERSVMIRDKAKAKAGDITSWCVLGVAWINILVDGSLWITLICCALSALHVGIGLYLMTKYDKEL
;
A
#
# COMPACT_ATOMS: atom_id res chain seq x y z
N MET A 1 -0.95 21.07 12.07
CA MET A 1 -0.27 19.76 12.11
C MET A 1 -0.91 18.81 13.12
N LEU A 2 -1.24 19.26 14.34
CA LEU A 2 -2.00 18.48 15.34
C LEU A 2 -3.32 17.86 14.83
N LYS A 3 -4.07 18.57 13.97
CA LYS A 3 -5.28 18.02 13.32
C LYS A 3 -4.98 16.81 12.40
N LYS A 4 -3.86 16.82 11.67
CA LYS A 4 -3.46 15.69 10.82
C LYS A 4 -3.06 14.49 11.66
N GLN A 5 -2.27 14.70 12.72
CA GLN A 5 -1.92 13.62 13.66
C GLN A 5 -3.16 13.03 14.33
N ALA A 6 -4.10 13.87 14.78
CA ALA A 6 -5.35 13.42 15.40
C ALA A 6 -6.19 12.55 14.45
N VAL A 7 -6.26 12.89 13.16
CA VAL A 7 -6.96 12.07 12.15
C VAL A 7 -6.30 10.70 11.99
N TRP A 8 -4.97 10.62 11.92
CA TRP A 8 -4.28 9.34 11.77
C TRP A 8 -4.29 8.49 13.05
N ILE A 9 -4.24 9.12 14.23
CA ILE A 9 -4.46 8.45 15.52
C ILE A 9 -5.88 7.90 15.60
N ALA A 10 -6.89 8.68 15.21
CA ALA A 10 -8.27 8.19 15.15
C ALA A 10 -8.40 7.02 14.16
N GLY A 11 -7.80 7.13 12.97
CA GLY A 11 -7.73 6.04 12.00
C GLY A 11 -7.07 4.78 12.57
N MET A 12 -6.01 4.93 13.38
CA MET A 12 -5.33 3.81 14.03
C MET A 12 -6.24 3.11 15.04
N ILE A 13 -6.94 3.88 15.87
CA ILE A 13 -7.89 3.37 16.87
C ILE A 13 -9.05 2.64 16.18
N VAL A 14 -9.59 3.22 15.11
CA VAL A 14 -10.64 2.59 14.29
C VAL A 14 -10.13 1.30 13.66
N GLY A 15 -8.91 1.28 13.13
CA GLY A 15 -8.27 0.08 12.59
C GLY A 15 -8.16 -1.05 13.62
N ILE A 16 -7.69 -0.73 14.83
CA ILE A 16 -7.60 -1.69 15.95
C ILE A 16 -8.99 -2.20 16.34
N LEU A 17 -9.97 -1.32 16.48
CA LEU A 17 -11.36 -1.71 16.79
C LEU A 17 -11.92 -2.68 15.75
N LEU A 18 -11.74 -2.39 14.46
CA LEU A 18 -12.20 -3.25 13.36
C LEU A 18 -11.53 -4.64 13.41
N VAL A 19 -10.23 -4.70 13.67
CA VAL A 19 -9.50 -5.98 13.80
C VAL A 19 -10.00 -6.77 15.01
N THR A 20 -10.17 -6.11 16.17
CA THR A 20 -10.65 -6.78 17.39
C THR A 20 -12.08 -7.30 17.24
N LEU A 21 -12.97 -6.51 16.63
CA LEU A 21 -14.36 -6.93 16.34
C LEU A 21 -14.39 -8.11 15.37
N GLY A 22 -13.56 -8.08 14.33
CA GLY A 22 -13.44 -9.19 13.40
C GLY A 22 -12.97 -10.48 14.10
N PHE A 23 -12.00 -10.37 15.01
CA PHE A 23 -11.49 -11.52 15.75
C PHE A 23 -12.52 -12.14 16.72
N PHE A 24 -13.43 -11.34 17.29
CA PHE A 24 -14.50 -11.83 18.17
C PHE A 24 -15.68 -12.44 17.40
N MET A 25 -15.93 -12.03 16.16
CA MET A 25 -17.00 -12.55 15.31
C MET A 25 -16.53 -13.75 14.46
N GLN A 26 -16.24 -14.89 15.11
CA GLN A 26 -15.80 -16.12 14.42
C GLN A 26 -16.94 -17.10 14.08
N ASP A 27 -18.20 -16.69 14.24
CA ASP A 27 -19.35 -17.52 13.87
C ASP A 27 -19.31 -17.89 12.38
N GLU A 28 -19.70 -19.13 12.05
CA GLU A 28 -19.54 -19.69 10.70
C GLU A 28 -20.37 -18.91 9.65
N ALA A 29 -21.48 -18.30 10.08
CA ALA A 29 -22.33 -17.44 9.26
C ALA A 29 -21.71 -16.06 8.93
N VAL A 30 -20.76 -15.57 9.75
CA VAL A 30 -20.16 -14.22 9.60
C VAL A 30 -18.66 -14.25 9.31
N LYS A 31 -18.07 -15.44 9.12
CA LYS A 31 -16.64 -15.63 8.88
C LYS A 31 -16.08 -14.81 7.72
N THR A 32 -16.83 -14.68 6.62
CA THR A 32 -16.45 -13.83 5.48
C THR A 32 -16.43 -12.34 5.84
N ILE A 33 -17.42 -11.88 6.61
CA ILE A 33 -17.53 -10.49 7.06
C ILE A 33 -16.40 -10.17 8.04
N SER A 34 -16.11 -11.09 8.97
CA SER A 34 -14.98 -10.99 9.89
C SER A 34 -13.65 -10.86 9.15
N GLY A 35 -13.41 -11.71 8.13
CA GLY A 35 -12.19 -11.64 7.31
C GLY A 35 -12.02 -10.30 6.59
N ILE A 36 -13.10 -9.75 6.02
CA ILE A 36 -13.10 -8.42 5.38
C ILE A 36 -12.80 -7.33 6.42
N LEU A 37 -13.41 -7.41 7.60
CA LEU A 37 -13.23 -6.43 8.67
C LEU A 37 -11.79 -6.40 9.18
N ILE A 38 -11.16 -7.57 9.34
CA ILE A 38 -9.75 -7.70 9.71
C ILE A 38 -8.85 -7.16 8.59
N GLY A 39 -9.16 -7.46 7.32
CA GLY A 39 -8.41 -6.95 6.18
C GLY A 39 -8.42 -5.42 6.10
N ILE A 40 -9.61 -4.80 6.21
CA ILE A 40 -9.76 -3.35 6.19
C ILE A 40 -9.11 -2.73 7.43
N GLY A 41 -9.35 -3.31 8.62
CA GLY A 41 -8.81 -2.80 9.87
C GLY A 41 -7.28 -2.82 9.93
N SER A 42 -6.66 -3.91 9.46
CA SER A 42 -5.19 -4.03 9.38
C SER A 42 -4.59 -3.08 8.35
N GLY A 43 -5.23 -2.90 7.19
CA GLY A 43 -4.81 -1.92 6.19
C GLY A 43 -4.85 -0.48 6.73
N LEU A 44 -5.95 -0.10 7.39
CA LEU A 44 -6.11 1.21 7.99
C LEU A 44 -5.08 1.44 9.11
N PHE A 45 -4.86 0.44 9.96
CA PHE A 45 -3.85 0.49 11.01
C PHE A 45 -2.44 0.70 10.44
N GLY A 46 -2.03 -0.09 9.44
CA GLY A 46 -0.72 0.04 8.82
C GLY A 46 -0.50 1.40 8.16
N LEU A 47 -1.50 1.92 7.44
CA LEU A 47 -1.46 3.25 6.85
C LEU A 47 -1.33 4.35 7.91
N SER A 48 -2.11 4.26 9.00
CA SER A 48 -2.05 5.20 10.11
C SER A 48 -0.68 5.22 10.78
N VAL A 49 -0.07 4.07 11.05
CA VAL A 49 1.27 3.99 11.65
C VAL A 49 2.32 4.61 10.72
N ALA A 50 2.28 4.29 9.43
CA ALA A 50 3.21 4.86 8.44
C ALA A 50 3.09 6.40 8.36
N GLN A 51 1.87 6.93 8.35
CA GLN A 51 1.60 8.37 8.34
C GLN A 51 2.08 9.06 9.62
N LEU A 52 1.81 8.46 10.79
CA LEU A 52 2.28 9.01 12.07
C LEU A 52 3.80 9.01 12.17
N TYR A 53 4.45 7.97 11.66
CA TYR A 53 5.91 7.91 11.56
C TYR A 53 6.46 9.03 10.67
N MET A 54 5.89 9.23 9.47
CA MET A 54 6.30 10.34 8.58
C MET A 54 6.13 11.70 9.27
N ILE A 55 4.99 11.96 9.91
CA ILE A 55 4.76 13.24 10.59
C ILE A 55 5.76 13.44 11.74
N SER A 56 6.09 12.38 12.48
CA SER A 56 7.10 12.45 13.54
C SER A 56 8.50 12.71 12.98
N TYR A 57 8.85 12.06 11.86
CA TYR A 57 10.12 12.26 11.17
C TYR A 57 10.26 13.70 10.64
N GLU A 58 9.21 14.24 10.02
CA GLU A 58 9.13 15.63 9.56
C GLU A 58 9.31 16.62 10.72
N HIS A 59 8.69 16.34 11.87
CA HIS A 59 8.84 17.17 13.07
C HIS A 59 10.25 17.15 13.66
N LYS A 60 10.90 15.99 13.64
CA LYS A 60 12.25 15.83 14.19
C LYS A 60 13.32 16.48 13.31
N ASN A 61 13.07 16.55 11.99
CA ASN A 61 14.02 17.06 11.01
C ASN A 61 13.41 18.13 10.08
N PRO A 62 13.02 19.30 10.60
CA PRO A 62 12.36 20.34 9.81
C PRO A 62 13.27 20.94 8.72
N GLU A 63 14.59 20.89 8.89
CA GLU A 63 15.55 21.35 7.89
C GLU A 63 15.57 20.43 6.66
N ILE A 64 15.48 19.10 6.87
CA ILE A 64 15.38 18.11 5.80
C ILE A 64 14.08 18.29 5.02
N VAL A 65 12.98 18.68 5.67
CA VAL A 65 11.70 18.94 4.98
C VAL A 65 11.81 20.13 4.04
N LYS A 66 12.41 21.24 4.49
CA LYS A 66 12.61 22.42 3.64
C LYS A 66 13.55 22.15 2.47
N GLN A 67 14.61 21.38 2.71
CA GLN A 67 15.54 20.98 1.66
C GLN A 67 14.87 20.03 0.66
N ASN A 68 14.08 19.07 1.15
CA ASN A 68 13.28 18.18 0.31
C ASN A 68 12.28 18.94 -0.57
N GLU A 69 11.66 20.02 -0.11
CA GLU A 69 10.74 20.82 -0.94
C GLU A 69 11.45 21.51 -2.12
N ILE A 70 12.71 21.93 -1.92
CA ILE A 70 13.55 22.52 -2.96
C ILE A 70 13.99 21.43 -3.93
N GLU A 71 14.49 20.31 -3.41
CA GLU A 71 14.91 19.15 -4.20
C GLU A 71 13.74 18.47 -4.93
N PHE A 72 12.50 18.62 -4.45
CA PHE A 72 11.31 18.05 -5.09
C PHE A 72 11.08 18.60 -6.50
N LYS A 73 11.59 19.81 -6.77
CA LYS A 73 11.47 20.51 -8.05
C LYS A 73 12.67 20.29 -8.97
N ASP A 74 13.72 19.64 -8.49
CA ASP A 74 14.90 19.30 -9.31
C ASP A 74 14.58 18.08 -10.18
N GLU A 75 14.83 18.20 -11.49
CA GLU A 75 14.64 17.15 -12.48
C GLU A 75 15.39 15.86 -12.10
N ARG A 76 16.59 15.99 -11.50
CA ARG A 76 17.38 14.82 -11.08
C ARG A 76 16.69 14.04 -9.97
N SER A 77 16.14 14.73 -8.99
CA SER A 77 15.42 14.12 -7.86
C SER A 77 14.11 13.49 -8.30
N VAL A 78 13.42 14.10 -9.27
CA VAL A 78 12.24 13.51 -9.92
C VAL A 78 12.60 12.19 -10.59
N MET A 79 13.66 12.16 -11.41
CA MET A 79 14.15 10.94 -12.05
C MET A 79 14.48 9.82 -11.06
N ILE A 80 15.20 10.13 -9.97
CA ILE A 80 15.55 9.14 -8.94
C ILE A 80 14.29 8.55 -8.32
N ARG A 81 13.33 9.41 -7.96
CA ARG A 81 12.07 8.99 -7.33
C ARG A 81 11.23 8.15 -8.28
N ASP A 82 11.14 8.52 -9.54
CA ASP A 82 10.34 7.77 -10.51
C ASP A 82 10.96 6.41 -10.80
N LYS A 83 12.30 6.33 -10.88
CA LYS A 83 13.03 5.05 -10.95
C LYS A 83 12.81 4.19 -9.70
N ALA A 84 12.84 4.79 -8.52
CA ALA A 84 12.59 4.10 -7.26
C ALA A 84 11.14 3.56 -7.19
N LYS A 85 10.15 4.37 -7.61
CA LYS A 85 8.75 3.95 -7.70
C LYS A 85 8.54 2.81 -8.70
N ALA A 86 9.16 2.89 -9.87
CA ALA A 86 9.10 1.81 -10.86
C ALA A 86 9.66 0.51 -10.28
N LYS A 87 10.83 0.56 -9.65
CA LYS A 87 11.45 -0.63 -9.05
C LYS A 87 10.65 -1.18 -7.87
N ALA A 88 10.08 -0.31 -7.03
CA ALA A 88 9.19 -0.72 -5.96
C ALA A 88 7.91 -1.37 -6.52
N GLY A 89 7.38 -0.88 -7.64
CA GLY A 89 6.28 -1.47 -8.39
C GLY A 89 6.59 -2.90 -8.86
N ASP A 90 7.74 -3.10 -9.51
CA ASP A 90 8.18 -4.42 -9.96
C ASP A 90 8.26 -5.41 -8.79
N ILE A 91 8.90 -5.02 -7.68
CA ILE A 91 9.05 -5.86 -6.48
C ILE A 91 7.66 -6.18 -5.91
N THR A 92 6.76 -5.19 -5.83
CA THR A 92 5.41 -5.39 -5.32
C THR A 92 4.62 -6.36 -6.19
N SER A 93 4.73 -6.27 -7.52
CA SER A 93 4.07 -7.21 -8.43
C SER A 93 4.60 -8.63 -8.24
N TRP A 94 5.90 -8.82 -8.01
CA TRP A 94 6.46 -10.13 -7.67
C TRP A 94 5.95 -10.66 -6.33
N CYS A 95 5.81 -9.79 -5.31
CA CYS A 95 5.19 -10.17 -4.04
C CYS A 95 3.74 -10.63 -4.21
N VAL A 96 2.96 -9.96 -5.07
CA VAL A 96 1.58 -10.38 -5.38
C VAL A 96 1.55 -11.77 -6.01
N LEU A 97 2.48 -12.09 -6.91
CA LEU A 97 2.62 -13.44 -7.45
C LEU A 97 3.06 -14.46 -6.38
N GLY A 98 3.93 -14.05 -5.45
CA GLY A 98 4.30 -14.87 -4.29
C GLY A 98 3.11 -15.25 -3.41
N VAL A 99 2.19 -14.30 -3.18
CA VAL A 99 0.91 -14.58 -2.47
C VAL A 99 0.05 -15.57 -3.27
N ALA A 100 0.01 -15.44 -4.60
CA ALA A 100 -0.71 -16.38 -5.46
C ALA A 100 -0.17 -17.82 -5.33
N TRP A 101 1.16 -17.97 -5.23
CA TRP A 101 1.81 -19.28 -5.03
C TRP A 101 1.51 -19.86 -3.65
N ILE A 102 1.55 -19.04 -2.59
CA ILE A 102 1.17 -19.48 -1.25
C ILE A 102 -0.30 -19.93 -1.23
N ASN A 103 -1.19 -19.21 -1.92
CA ASN A 103 -2.60 -19.61 -2.05
C ASN A 103 -2.75 -20.98 -2.72
N ILE A 104 -1.95 -21.28 -3.75
CA ILE A 104 -1.95 -22.61 -4.39
C ILE A 104 -1.45 -23.69 -3.41
N LEU A 105 -0.40 -23.41 -2.63
CA LEU A 105 0.18 -24.38 -1.70
C LEU A 105 -0.75 -24.77 -0.55
N VAL A 106 -1.69 -23.90 -0.18
CA VAL A 106 -2.65 -24.14 0.91
C VAL A 106 -4.00 -24.66 0.35
N ASP A 107 -4.03 -25.10 -0.92
CA ASP A 107 -5.26 -25.50 -1.63
C ASP A 107 -6.37 -24.44 -1.52
N GLY A 108 -5.96 -23.17 -1.61
CA GLY A 108 -6.84 -22.02 -1.53
C GLY A 108 -7.72 -21.85 -2.77
N SER A 109 -8.69 -20.94 -2.69
CA SER A 109 -9.64 -20.70 -3.78
C SER A 109 -8.92 -20.26 -5.07
N LEU A 110 -9.22 -20.94 -6.18
CA LEU A 110 -8.65 -20.63 -7.50
C LEU A 110 -8.87 -19.17 -7.92
N TRP A 111 -10.02 -18.60 -7.52
CA TRP A 111 -10.37 -17.22 -7.83
C TRP A 111 -9.36 -16.21 -7.25
N ILE A 112 -8.79 -16.49 -6.07
CA ILE A 112 -7.79 -15.62 -5.44
C ILE A 112 -6.51 -15.60 -6.28
N THR A 113 -6.03 -16.78 -6.68
CA THR A 113 -4.86 -16.90 -7.55
C THR A 113 -5.08 -16.20 -8.89
N LEU A 114 -6.25 -16.37 -9.51
CA LEU A 114 -6.59 -15.69 -10.77
C LEU A 114 -6.57 -14.16 -10.63
N ILE A 115 -7.10 -13.61 -9.54
CA ILE A 115 -7.08 -12.17 -9.26
C ILE A 115 -5.64 -11.68 -9.11
N CYS A 116 -4.79 -12.37 -8.34
CA CYS A 116 -3.38 -11.99 -8.17
C CYS A 116 -2.62 -12.00 -9.52
N CYS A 117 -2.86 -13.01 -10.35
CA CYS A 117 -2.30 -13.09 -11.70
C CYS A 117 -2.81 -11.95 -12.59
N ALA A 118 -4.12 -11.66 -12.56
CA ALA A 118 -4.72 -10.58 -13.32
C ALA A 118 -4.17 -9.20 -12.92
N LEU A 119 -3.99 -8.93 -11.62
CA LEU A 119 -3.39 -7.70 -11.12
C LEU A 119 -1.94 -7.53 -11.59
N SER A 120 -1.17 -8.62 -11.56
CA SER A 120 0.22 -8.60 -12.04
C SER A 120 0.29 -8.38 -13.56
N ALA A 121 -0.59 -9.03 -14.33
CA ALA A 121 -0.71 -8.82 -15.76
C ALA A 121 -1.13 -7.37 -16.10
N LEU A 122 -2.07 -6.81 -15.33
CA LEU A 122 -2.47 -5.41 -15.44
C LEU A 122 -1.31 -4.46 -15.16
N HIS A 123 -0.51 -4.74 -14.13
CA HIS A 123 0.68 -3.95 -13.81
C HIS A 123 1.64 -3.90 -15.00
N VAL A 124 1.94 -5.05 -15.62
CA VAL A 124 2.79 -5.11 -16.83
C VAL A 124 2.13 -4.38 -18.00
N GLY A 125 0.84 -4.60 -18.24
CA GLY A 125 0.10 -3.97 -19.34
C GLY A 125 0.07 -2.44 -19.23
N ILE A 126 -0.18 -1.90 -18.04
CA ILE A 126 -0.11 -0.46 -17.76
C ILE A 126 1.32 0.06 -17.95
N GLY A 127 2.32 -0.67 -17.47
CA GLY A 127 3.74 -0.32 -17.65
C GLY A 127 4.13 -0.21 -19.12
N LEU A 128 3.73 -1.18 -19.95
CA LEU A 128 3.95 -1.16 -21.40
C LEU A 128 3.22 0.00 -22.08
N TYR A 129 1.95 0.23 -21.72
CA TYR A 129 1.17 1.35 -22.27
C TYR A 129 1.84 2.70 -21.95
N LEU A 130 2.21 2.92 -20.68
CA LEU A 130 2.88 4.15 -20.25
C LEU A 130 4.24 4.31 -20.92
N MET A 131 5.01 3.24 -21.09
CA MET A 131 6.28 3.28 -21.80
C MET A 131 6.07 3.76 -23.25
N THR A 132 5.13 3.17 -23.99
CA THR A 132 4.85 3.58 -25.38
C THR A 132 4.25 4.98 -25.50
N LYS A 133 3.55 5.45 -24.47
CA LYS A 133 3.02 6.81 -24.41
C LYS A 133 4.14 7.81 -24.18
N TYR A 134 4.99 7.59 -23.17
CA TYR A 134 6.07 8.51 -22.84
C TYR A 134 7.17 8.54 -23.89
N ASP A 135 7.44 7.43 -24.59
CA ASP A 135 8.34 7.39 -25.75
C ASP A 135 7.88 8.29 -26.93
N LYS A 136 6.59 8.64 -26.97
CA LYS A 136 6.04 9.56 -27.99
C LYS A 136 5.91 11.00 -27.52
N GLU A 137 5.89 11.23 -26.21
CA GLU A 137 5.69 12.55 -25.60
C GLU A 137 7.01 13.24 -25.22
N LEU A 138 8.06 12.46 -24.96
CA LEU A 138 9.44 12.90 -24.65
C LEU A 138 10.34 12.78 -25.88
#